data_AF-A0AAN8IF67-F1
#
_entry.id   AF-A0AAN8IF67-F1
#
_cell.length_a   1.000
_cell.length_b   1.000
_cell.length_c   1.000
_cell.angle_alpha   90.00
_cell.angle_beta   90.00
_cell.angle_gamma   90.00
#
_symmetry.space_group_name_H-M   'P 1'
#
loop_
_entity.id
_entity.type
_entity.pdbx_description
1 polymer ?
#
loop_
_entity_poly.entity_id
_entity_poly.type
_entity_poly.pdbx_seq_one_letter_code
_entity_poly.pdbx_strand_id
1 'polypeptide(L)'
;GDKVVFPNGGIDPWKSLGVPVGNPEKNIDAFIIEGAAHCSDMYPASANDKTSLTMARARILKNLDAWIQDALKPTGDATGLGLLSTCVFVLLSCLYF
;
A
#
# COMPACT_ATOMS: atom_id res chain seq x y z
N GLY A 1 -1.56 -11.82 -7.30
CA GLY A 1 -1.26 -10.90 -6.19
C GLY A 1 -2.29 -9.80 -6.16
N ASP A 2 -2.32 -9.08 -5.05
CA ASP A 2 -2.99 -7.81 -4.82
C ASP A 2 -1.92 -6.75 -4.45
N LYS A 3 -2.31 -5.47 -4.39
CA LYS A 3 -1.43 -4.37 -3.96
C LYS A 3 -0.11 -4.32 -4.76
N VAL A 4 -0.22 -4.13 -6.09
CA VAL A 4 0.93 -4.08 -7.01
C VAL A 4 0.87 -2.82 -7.86
N VAL A 5 2.01 -2.20 -8.13
CA VAL A 5 2.14 -1.13 -9.14
C VAL A 5 2.98 -1.64 -10.32
N PHE A 6 2.47 -1.49 -11.54
CA PHE A 6 3.17 -1.76 -12.79
C PHE A 6 3.48 -0.45 -13.54
N PRO A 7 4.51 0.30 -13.14
CA PRO A 7 5.00 1.43 -13.92
C PRO A 7 5.76 0.94 -15.15
N ASN A 8 5.49 1.51 -16.32
CA ASN A 8 6.24 1.20 -17.54
C ASN A 8 6.76 2.48 -18.18
N GLY A 9 8.01 2.47 -18.64
CA GLY A 9 8.58 3.61 -19.38
C GLY A 9 7.93 3.80 -20.76
N GLY A 10 7.58 5.03 -21.12
CA GLY A 10 6.95 5.34 -22.41
C GLY A 10 7.85 5.07 -23.62
N ILE A 11 9.17 5.13 -23.46
CA ILE A 11 10.15 4.80 -24.53
C ILE A 11 10.88 3.47 -24.28
N ASP A 12 10.50 2.75 -23.23
CA ASP A 12 11.06 1.43 -22.94
C ASP A 12 10.51 0.39 -23.94
N PRO A 13 11.36 -0.31 -24.72
CA PRO A 13 10.88 -1.37 -25.62
C PRO A 13 10.15 -2.50 -24.87
N TRP A 14 10.51 -2.73 -23.61
CA TRP A 14 9.91 -3.79 -22.79
C TRP A 14 8.50 -3.49 -22.31
N LYS A 15 8.02 -2.24 -22.41
CA LYS A 15 6.65 -1.86 -21.99
C LYS A 15 5.56 -2.72 -22.64
N SER A 16 5.83 -3.22 -23.85
CA SER A 16 4.91 -4.08 -24.62
C SER A 16 4.73 -5.47 -24.00
N LEU A 17 5.68 -5.92 -23.18
CA LEU A 17 5.61 -7.18 -22.44
C LEU A 17 5.05 -6.99 -21.01
N GLY A 18 4.84 -5.74 -20.58
CA GLY A 18 4.35 -5.39 -19.26
C GLY A 18 2.83 -5.46 -19.13
N VAL A 19 2.31 -5.01 -17.99
CA VAL A 19 0.87 -4.88 -17.72
C VAL A 19 0.42 -3.46 -18.07
N PRO A 20 -0.44 -3.26 -19.10
CA PRO A 20 -0.83 -1.92 -19.54
C PRO A 20 -2.04 -1.33 -18.79
N VAL A 21 -2.83 -2.17 -18.10
CA VAL A 21 -4.06 -1.77 -17.42
C VAL A 21 -4.13 -2.46 -16.06
N GLY A 22 -4.44 -1.68 -15.02
CA GLY A 22 -4.54 -2.18 -13.64
C GLY A 22 -5.83 -2.95 -13.37
N ASN A 23 -5.97 -3.42 -12.13
CA ASN A 23 -7.19 -4.03 -11.59
C ASN A 23 -7.52 -3.36 -10.23
N PRO A 24 -8.48 -2.42 -10.21
CA PRO A 24 -8.87 -1.71 -8.99
C PRO A 24 -9.40 -2.62 -7.87
N GLU A 25 -10.10 -3.71 -8.21
CA GLU A 25 -10.64 -4.66 -7.22
C GLU A 25 -9.54 -5.37 -6.43
N LYS A 26 -8.32 -5.44 -6.99
CA LYS A 26 -7.15 -6.04 -6.37
C LYS A 26 -6.10 -5.02 -5.91
N ASN A 27 -6.43 -3.72 -5.91
CA ASN A 27 -5.46 -2.65 -5.70
C ASN A 27 -4.23 -2.77 -6.62
N ILE A 28 -4.45 -3.18 -7.86
CA ILE A 28 -3.39 -3.24 -8.88
C ILE A 28 -3.47 -1.97 -9.70
N ASP A 29 -2.40 -1.19 -9.67
CA ASP A 29 -2.23 0.02 -10.45
C ASP A 29 -1.26 -0.24 -11.61
N ALA A 30 -1.54 0.30 -12.80
CA ALA A 30 -0.66 0.18 -13.96
C ALA A 30 -0.73 1.46 -14.81
N PHE A 31 0.43 1.93 -15.28
CA PHE A 31 0.49 3.17 -16.05
C PHE A 31 1.79 3.32 -16.84
N ILE A 32 1.72 4.14 -17.88
CA ILE A 32 2.87 4.56 -18.68
C ILE A 32 3.46 5.86 -18.11
N ILE A 33 4.78 5.92 -18.00
CA ILE A 33 5.55 7.10 -17.63
C ILE A 33 6.08 7.73 -18.92
N GLU A 34 5.41 8.78 -19.39
CA GLU A 34 5.74 9.41 -20.66
C GLU A 34 7.20 9.89 -20.74
N GLY A 35 7.90 9.47 -21.80
CA GLY A 35 9.30 9.82 -22.04
C GLY A 35 10.33 9.15 -21.12
N ALA A 36 9.92 8.23 -20.24
CA ALA A 36 10.84 7.47 -19.39
C ALA A 36 11.33 6.17 -20.06
N ALA A 37 12.58 5.82 -19.79
CA ALA A 37 13.21 4.57 -20.23
C ALA A 37 13.04 3.47 -19.17
N HIS A 38 13.66 2.32 -19.41
CA HIS A 38 13.57 1.14 -18.56
C HIS A 38 13.83 1.45 -17.08
N CYS A 39 12.84 1.15 -16.24
CA CYS A 39 12.86 1.30 -14.78
C CYS A 39 13.36 2.67 -14.28
N SER A 40 13.10 3.77 -15.02
CA SER A 40 13.59 5.10 -14.66
C SER A 40 13.10 5.56 -13.28
N ASP A 41 11.92 5.10 -12.86
CA ASP A 41 11.31 5.35 -11.56
C ASP A 41 12.14 4.83 -10.39
N MET A 42 12.93 3.79 -10.60
CA MET A 42 13.78 3.16 -9.58
C MET A 42 15.13 3.85 -9.37
N TYR A 43 15.55 4.73 -10.29
CA TYR A 43 16.77 5.53 -10.09
C TYR A 43 16.55 6.65 -9.07
N PRO A 44 17.62 7.14 -8.41
CA PRO A 44 17.54 8.30 -7.55
C PRO A 44 16.90 9.51 -8.25
N ALA A 45 16.17 10.31 -7.47
CA ALA A 45 15.60 11.55 -7.98
C ALA A 45 16.70 12.52 -8.43
N SER A 46 16.41 13.26 -9.50
CA SER A 46 17.28 14.27 -10.08
C SER A 46 16.51 15.55 -10.37
N ALA A 47 17.17 16.70 -10.26
CA ALA A 47 16.59 17.99 -10.65
C ALA A 47 16.25 18.06 -12.16
N ASN A 48 16.86 17.19 -12.97
CA ASN A 48 16.60 17.10 -14.41
C ASN A 48 15.49 16.10 -14.78
N ASP A 49 14.83 15.49 -13.79
CA ASP A 49 13.76 14.54 -14.06
C ASP A 49 12.58 15.21 -14.77
N LYS A 50 12.02 14.50 -15.75
CA LYS A 50 10.78 14.94 -16.39
C LYS A 50 9.66 14.97 -15.36
N THR A 51 8.73 15.92 -15.50
CA THR A 51 7.54 16.03 -14.64
C THR A 51 6.76 14.71 -14.57
N SER A 52 6.65 13.97 -15.68
CA SER A 52 6.00 12.66 -15.74
C SER A 52 6.65 11.63 -14.79
N LEU A 53 7.98 11.62 -14.70
CA LEU A 53 8.73 10.72 -13.83
C LEU A 53 8.53 11.10 -12.35
N THR A 54 8.58 12.39 -12.04
CA THR A 54 8.30 12.89 -10.68
C THR A 54 6.88 12.53 -10.23
N MET A 55 5.89 12.72 -11.11
CA MET A 55 4.49 12.35 -10.83
C MET A 55 4.32 10.83 -10.68
N ALA A 56 5.03 10.03 -11.48
CA ALA A 56 5.01 8.58 -11.36
C ALA A 56 5.51 8.11 -9.99
N ARG A 57 6.65 8.64 -9.52
CA ARG A 57 7.17 8.32 -8.19
C ARG A 57 6.22 8.73 -7.07
N ALA A 58 5.57 9.89 -7.18
CA ALA A 58 4.56 10.32 -6.22
C ALA A 58 3.32 9.39 -6.21
N ARG A 59 2.89 8.90 -7.38
CA ARG A 59 1.80 7.90 -7.49
C ARG A 59 2.18 6.55 -6.88
N ILE A 60 3.42 6.09 -7.08
CA ILE A 60 3.93 4.87 -6.45
C ILE A 60 3.93 5.03 -4.92
N LEU A 61 4.47 6.15 -4.42
CA LEU A 61 4.52 6.44 -2.98
C LEU A 61 3.12 6.48 -2.36
N LYS A 62 2.14 7.08 -3.03
CA LYS A 62 0.75 7.09 -2.55
C LYS A 62 0.16 5.69 -2.36
N ASN A 63 0.44 4.78 -3.30
CA ASN A 63 0.00 3.38 -3.17
C ASN A 63 0.70 2.71 -1.99
N LEU A 64 2.02 2.88 -1.86
CA LEU A 64 2.81 2.33 -0.77
C LEU A 64 2.33 2.82 0.61
N ASP A 65 2.11 4.13 0.75
CA ASP A 65 1.60 4.74 1.98
C ASP A 65 0.26 4.13 2.38
N ALA A 66 -0.68 3.99 1.44
CA ALA A 66 -1.98 3.38 1.70
C ALA A 66 -1.84 1.93 2.19
N TRP A 67 -0.91 1.16 1.63
CA TRP A 67 -0.70 -0.24 2.02
C TRP A 67 0.00 -0.38 3.37
N ILE A 68 0.96 0.50 3.68
CA ILE A 68 1.60 0.57 5.00
C ILE A 68 0.54 0.91 6.05
N GLN A 69 -0.29 1.94 5.81
CA GLN A 69 -1.35 2.31 6.74
C GLN A 69 -2.36 1.17 6.95
N ASP A 70 -2.73 0.45 5.88
CA ASP A 70 -3.61 -0.71 5.98
C ASP A 70 -3.00 -1.84 6.83
N ALA A 71 -1.70 -2.11 6.66
CA ALA A 71 -0.98 -3.12 7.43
C ALA A 71 -0.79 -2.73 8.91
N LEU A 72 -0.77 -1.43 9.23
CA LEU A 72 -0.65 -0.93 10.60
C LEU A 72 -1.99 -0.85 11.34
N LYS A 73 -3.14 -1.02 10.65
CA LYS A 73 -4.45 -1.03 11.32
C LYS A 73 -4.47 -2.19 12.32
N PRO A 74 -4.84 -1.93 13.59
CA PRO A 74 -5.03 -3.00 14.55
C PRO A 74 -6.08 -3.97 14.00
N THR A 75 -5.70 -5.22 13.76
CA THR A 75 -6.68 -6.28 13.57
C THR A 75 -7.43 -6.39 14.89
N GLY A 76 -8.76 -6.36 14.83
CA GLY A 76 -9.64 -6.30 16.01
C GLY A 76 -9.63 -7.55 16.90
N ASP A 77 -8.48 -8.20 17.09
CA ASP A 77 -8.25 -9.34 17.99
C ASP A 77 -7.66 -8.90 19.34
N ALA A 78 -7.92 -7.65 19.74
CA ALA A 78 -7.92 -7.29 21.15
C ALA A 78 -9.33 -7.52 21.72
N THR A 79 -9.74 -8.78 21.83
CA THR A 79 -10.78 -9.24 22.76
C THR A 79 -10.29 -9.08 24.20
N GLY A 80 -9.93 -7.85 24.59
CA GLY A 80 -9.51 -7.46 25.94
C GLY A 80 -10.60 -6.75 26.74
N LEU A 81 -11.73 -6.38 26.12
CA LEU A 81 -12.81 -5.68 26.84
C LEU A 81 -13.81 -6.61 27.55
N GLY A 82 -13.82 -7.92 27.22
CA GLY A 82 -14.70 -8.90 27.87
C GLY A 82 -14.15 -9.50 29.17
N LEU A 83 -12.83 -9.43 29.40
CA LEU A 83 -12.21 -10.04 30.57
C LEU A 83 -12.28 -9.16 31.84
N LEU A 84 -12.26 -7.83 31.68
CA LEU A 84 -12.36 -6.90 32.82
C LEU A 84 -13.76 -6.88 33.42
N SER A 85 -14.82 -6.99 32.61
CA SER A 85 -16.20 -7.03 33.13
C SER A 85 -16.49 -8.31 33.89
N THR A 86 -15.94 -9.46 33.47
CA THR A 86 -16.19 -10.75 34.12
C THR A 86 -15.39 -10.95 35.40
N CYS A 87 -14.16 -10.42 35.47
CA CYS A 87 -13.34 -10.51 36.70
C CYS A 87 -13.94 -9.72 37.88
N VAL A 88 -14.60 -8.58 37.62
CA VAL A 88 -15.24 -7.77 38.69
C VAL A 88 -16.44 -8.49 39.29
N PHE A 89 -17.26 -9.19 38.49
CA PHE A 89 -18.40 -9.94 39.00
C PHE A 89 -17.99 -11.19 39.80
N VAL A 90 -16.96 -11.92 39.37
CA VAL A 90 -16.47 -13.09 40.11
C VAL A 90 -15.85 -12.66 41.44
N LEU A 91 -15.06 -11.58 41.47
CA LEU A 91 -14.45 -11.08 42.71
C LEU A 91 -15.48 -10.51 43.69
N LEU A 92 -16.56 -9.86 43.23
CA LEU A 92 -17.65 -9.44 44.12
C LEU A 92 -18.42 -10.63 44.71
N SER A 93 -18.55 -11.74 43.98
CA SER A 93 -19.24 -12.94 44.50
C SER A 93 -18.44 -13.71 45.57
N CYS A 94 -17.10 -13.59 45.56
CA CYS A 94 -16.23 -14.19 46.59
C CYS A 94 -16.09 -13.34 47.86
N LEU A 95 -16.63 -12.13 47.89
CA LEU A 95 -16.64 -11.25 49.07
C LEU A 95 -17.99 -11.28 49.82
N TYR A 96 -18.96 -12.07 49.33
CA TYR A 96 -20.29 -12.24 49.92
C TYR A 96 -20.61 -13.67 50.38
N PHE A 97 -19.59 -14.53 50.53
CA PHE A 97 -19.64 -15.78 51.29
C PHE A 97 -18.54 -15.80 52.34
#